data_AF-A0A2H3CST0-F1
#
_entry.id   AF-A0A2H3CST0-F1
#
_cell.length_a   1.000
_cell.length_b   1.000
_cell.length_c   1.000
_cell.angle_alpha   90.00
_cell.angle_beta   90.00
_cell.angle_gamma   90.00
#
_symmetry.space_group_name_H-M   'P 1'
#
loop_
_entity.id
_entity.type
_entity.pdbx_description
1 polymer ?
#
loop_
_entity_poly.entity_id
_entity_poly.type
_entity_poly.pdbx_seq_one_letter_code
_entity_poly.pdbx_strand_id
1 'polypeptide(L)'
;MSYFIVFMSSHIKPDSVSSYLSGICNWLENFFSHVCEVRNSTIVSCTLKGCKRLKGTAIKRKSPLSHDDIRHAIKTLGNSSDYEDCLFIALLVTGFNGLLCLAELSMPDKKKARNWRKITRRTTVKWLPQGYAFFLPAHKADTTFEGNRIITPTDEDPTFSPLPIF
;
A
#
# COMPACT_ATOMS: atom_id res chain seq x y z
N MET A 1 22.82 10.44 21.02
CA MET A 1 21.58 9.77 20.57
C MET A 1 21.36 8.39 21.18
N SER A 2 22.39 7.57 21.42
CA SER A 2 22.21 6.21 21.98
C SER A 2 21.52 6.17 23.35
N TYR A 3 21.81 7.11 24.25
CA TYR A 3 21.13 7.19 25.56
C TYR A 3 19.62 7.38 25.43
N PHE A 4 19.19 8.29 24.56
CA PHE A 4 17.78 8.51 24.23
C PHE A 4 17.13 7.21 23.73
N ILE A 5 17.82 6.41 22.91
CA ILE A 5 17.28 5.16 22.40
C ILE A 5 17.03 4.17 23.53
N VAL A 6 18.01 3.96 24.40
CA VAL A 6 17.91 3.02 25.51
C VAL A 6 16.77 3.41 26.45
N PHE A 7 16.73 4.69 26.82
CA PHE A 7 15.72 5.25 27.73
C PHE A 7 14.32 5.17 27.12
N MET A 8 14.12 5.69 25.90
CA MET A 8 12.79 5.67 25.28
C MET A 8 12.33 4.26 24.93
N SER A 9 13.24 3.35 24.60
CA SER A 9 12.87 1.95 24.31
C SER A 9 12.34 1.21 25.55
N SER A 10 12.52 1.70 26.78
CA SER A 10 11.82 1.18 27.97
C SER A 10 10.38 1.67 28.09
N HIS A 11 10.04 2.80 27.48
CA HIS A 11 8.73 3.44 27.63
C HIS A 11 7.84 3.25 26.39
N ILE A 12 8.44 3.08 25.21
CA ILE A 12 7.74 2.89 23.94
C ILE A 12 8.43 1.85 23.07
N LYS A 13 7.75 1.41 22.01
CA LYS A 13 8.30 0.43 21.06
C LYS A 13 9.58 0.96 20.41
N PRO A 14 10.65 0.15 20.32
CA PRO A 14 11.90 0.54 19.64
C PRO A 14 11.72 1.01 18.19
N ASP A 15 10.69 0.52 17.48
CA ASP A 15 10.35 1.02 16.14
C ASP A 15 9.82 2.45 16.17
N SER A 16 9.01 2.81 17.16
CA SER A 16 8.56 4.19 17.38
C SER A 16 9.73 5.12 17.73
N VAL A 17 10.68 4.64 18.55
CA VAL A 17 11.93 5.37 18.85
C VAL A 17 12.71 5.65 17.58
N SER A 18 12.83 4.67 16.68
CA SER A 18 13.48 4.85 15.38
C SER A 18 12.82 5.94 14.53
N SER A 19 11.48 5.99 14.51
CA SER A 19 10.74 7.03 13.79
C SER A 19 10.93 8.41 14.41
N TYR A 20 10.89 8.51 15.74
CA TYR A 20 11.15 9.77 16.43
C TYR A 20 12.57 10.27 16.22
N LEU A 21 13.57 9.38 16.19
CA LEU A 21 14.93 9.77 15.83
C LEU A 21 15.03 10.38 14.43
N SER A 22 14.35 9.80 13.45
CA SER A 22 14.30 10.38 12.09
C SER A 22 13.68 11.78 12.11
N GLY A 23 12.58 11.96 12.86
CA GLY A 23 11.93 13.28 13.01
C GLY A 23 12.82 14.31 13.72
N ILE A 24 13.49 13.91 14.81
CA ILE A 24 14.45 14.76 15.54
C ILE A 24 15.61 15.15 14.63
N CYS A 25 16.15 14.22 13.84
CA CYS A 25 17.25 14.52 12.90
C CYS A 25 16.79 15.50 11.82
N ASN A 26 15.63 15.27 11.21
CA ASN A 26 15.08 16.16 10.19
C ASN A 26 14.85 17.59 10.72
N TRP A 27 14.46 17.73 11.99
CA TRP A 27 14.32 19.05 12.61
C TRP A 27 15.68 19.69 12.91
N LEU A 28 16.62 18.92 13.44
CA LEU A 28 17.97 19.38 13.81
C LEU A 28 18.89 19.63 12.60
N GLU A 29 18.58 19.07 11.44
CA GLU A 29 19.41 19.18 10.23
C GLU A 29 19.65 20.63 9.81
N ASN A 30 18.67 21.51 10.04
CA ASN A 30 18.81 22.95 9.78
C ASN A 30 19.85 23.64 10.68
N PHE A 31 20.16 23.08 11.84
CA PHE A 31 21.09 23.65 12.82
C PHE A 31 22.42 22.87 12.88
N PHE A 32 22.40 21.59 12.55
CA PHE A 32 23.54 20.69 12.64
C PHE A 32 23.59 19.81 11.38
N SER A 33 24.43 20.20 10.41
CA SER A 33 24.63 19.48 9.15
C SER A 33 25.01 18.01 9.33
N HIS A 34 25.75 17.69 10.38
CA HIS A 34 26.26 16.34 10.65
C HIS A 34 25.31 15.45 11.47
N VAL A 35 24.10 15.92 11.82
CA VAL A 35 23.18 15.16 12.69
C VAL A 35 22.77 13.82 12.05
N CYS A 36 22.62 13.79 10.73
CA CYS A 36 22.31 12.59 9.97
C CYS A 36 23.45 11.56 10.02
N GLU A 37 24.71 12.02 9.99
CA GLU A 37 25.89 11.16 10.15
C GLU A 37 25.95 10.57 11.56
N VAL A 38 25.71 11.39 12.59
CA VAL A 38 25.67 10.96 14.00
C VAL A 38 24.56 9.93 14.23
N ARG A 39 23.36 10.13 13.64
CA ARG A 39 22.27 9.15 13.65
C ARG A 39 22.67 7.82 13.03
N ASN A 40 23.41 7.86 11.94
CA ASN A 40 23.81 6.66 11.21
C ASN A 40 25.11 6.02 11.75
N SER A 41 25.75 6.63 12.76
CA SER A 41 26.94 6.08 13.41
C SER A 41 26.72 4.66 13.94
N THR A 42 27.80 3.88 13.99
CA THR A 42 27.78 2.47 14.42
C THR A 42 27.17 2.30 15.81
N ILE A 43 27.49 3.18 16.77
CA ILE A 43 26.99 3.09 18.14
C ILE A 43 25.47 3.27 18.21
N VAL A 44 24.90 4.21 17.44
CA VAL A 44 23.46 4.46 17.39
C VAL A 44 22.74 3.30 16.72
N SER A 45 23.24 2.85 15.58
CA SER A 45 22.68 1.74 14.81
C SER A 45 22.69 0.43 15.61
N CYS A 46 23.81 0.10 16.27
CA CYS A 46 23.93 -1.08 17.12
C CYS A 46 23.02 -1.00 18.36
N THR A 47 22.93 0.17 19.00
CA THR A 47 22.05 0.38 20.16
C THR A 47 20.59 0.18 19.76
N LEU A 48 20.15 0.78 18.65
CA LEU A 48 18.79 0.61 18.15
C LEU A 48 18.49 -0.84 17.79
N LYS A 49 19.42 -1.54 17.12
CA LYS A 49 19.28 -2.97 16.81
C LYS A 49 19.17 -3.81 18.08
N GLY A 50 19.99 -3.51 19.09
CA GLY A 50 19.93 -4.15 20.41
C GLY A 50 18.59 -3.93 21.09
N CYS A 51 18.09 -2.69 21.14
CA CYS A 51 16.78 -2.37 21.70
C CYS A 51 15.64 -3.05 20.95
N LYS A 52 15.66 -3.09 19.61
CA LYS A 52 14.68 -3.83 18.81
C LYS A 52 14.69 -5.34 19.12
N ARG A 53 15.86 -5.92 19.34
CA ARG A 53 15.98 -7.35 19.71
C ARG A 53 15.49 -7.64 21.13
N LEU A 54 15.81 -6.78 22.09
CA LEU A 54 15.49 -7.01 23.50
C LEU A 54 14.06 -6.60 23.88
N LYS A 55 13.55 -5.52 23.28
CA LYS A 55 12.28 -4.87 23.64
C LYS A 55 11.31 -4.77 22.45
N GLY A 56 11.60 -5.49 21.36
CA GLY A 56 10.70 -5.58 20.21
C GLY A 56 9.40 -6.28 20.58
N THR A 57 8.30 -5.83 20.00
CA THR A 57 7.00 -6.50 20.11
C THR A 57 6.67 -7.19 18.79
N ALA A 58 6.04 -8.35 18.83
CA ALA A 58 5.52 -9.00 17.62
C ALA A 58 4.63 -8.03 16.83
N ILE A 59 4.79 -8.03 15.51
CA ILE A 59 4.00 -7.20 14.62
C ILE A 59 2.58 -7.79 14.59
N LYS A 60 1.63 -7.10 15.22
CA LYS A 60 0.20 -7.40 15.05
C LYS A 60 -0.23 -6.92 13.67
N ARG A 61 -0.31 -7.84 12.71
CA ARG A 61 -0.86 -7.57 11.37
C ARG A 61 -2.37 -7.80 11.42
N LYS A 62 -3.12 -7.00 10.65
CA LYS A 62 -4.52 -7.33 10.35
C LYS A 62 -4.54 -8.59 9.47
N SER A 63 -5.61 -9.38 9.58
CA SER A 63 -5.82 -10.51 8.67
C SER A 63 -5.83 -10.01 7.22
N PRO A 64 -5.25 -10.77 6.29
CA PRO A 64 -5.32 -10.42 4.88
C PRO A 64 -6.77 -10.43 4.41
N LEU A 65 -7.07 -9.64 3.38
CA LEU A 65 -8.35 -9.73 2.68
C LEU A 65 -8.46 -11.14 2.08
N SER A 66 -9.59 -11.81 2.32
CA SER A 66 -9.88 -13.16 1.87
C SER A 66 -10.91 -13.17 0.76
N HIS A 67 -11.08 -14.33 0.10
CA HIS A 67 -12.15 -14.51 -0.88
C HIS A 67 -13.54 -14.37 -0.23
N ASP A 68 -13.70 -14.80 1.03
CA ASP A 68 -14.95 -14.71 1.76
C ASP A 68 -15.36 -13.25 2.02
N ASP A 69 -14.38 -12.38 2.30
CA ASP A 69 -14.62 -10.94 2.46
C ASP A 69 -15.15 -10.30 1.17
N ILE A 70 -14.60 -10.71 0.02
CA ILE A 70 -15.03 -10.21 -1.29
C ILE A 70 -16.41 -10.76 -1.65
N ARG A 71 -16.66 -12.06 -1.42
CA ARG A 71 -17.98 -12.67 -1.62
C ARG A 71 -19.03 -11.97 -0.75
N HIS A 72 -18.67 -11.60 0.47
CA HIS A 72 -19.53 -10.82 1.35
C HIS A 72 -19.84 -9.42 0.78
N ALA A 73 -18.82 -8.71 0.27
CA ALA A 73 -19.01 -7.41 -0.37
C ALA A 73 -19.90 -7.49 -1.62
N ILE A 74 -19.66 -8.45 -2.51
CA ILE A 74 -20.48 -8.70 -3.72
C ILE A 74 -21.92 -9.02 -3.31
N LYS A 75 -22.13 -9.89 -2.33
CA LYS A 75 -23.47 -10.24 -1.84
C LYS A 75 -24.23 -9.04 -1.27
N THR A 76 -23.52 -8.13 -0.62
CA THR A 76 -24.11 -6.99 0.09
C THR A 76 -24.43 -5.84 -0.86
N LEU A 77 -23.52 -5.53 -1.78
CA LEU A 77 -23.58 -4.34 -2.64
C LEU A 77 -23.90 -4.66 -4.11
N GLY A 78 -23.84 -5.92 -4.54
CA GLY A 78 -23.98 -6.30 -5.94
C GLY A 78 -25.35 -6.03 -6.56
N ASN A 79 -26.40 -5.88 -5.74
CA ASN A 79 -27.74 -5.49 -6.20
C ASN A 79 -27.98 -3.96 -6.13
N SER A 80 -27.00 -3.19 -5.61
CA SER A 80 -27.11 -1.75 -5.56
C SER A 80 -26.99 -1.18 -6.97
N SER A 81 -27.83 -0.19 -7.29
CA SER A 81 -27.72 0.61 -8.51
C SER A 81 -26.95 1.91 -8.28
N ASP A 82 -26.44 2.14 -7.06
CA ASP A 82 -25.63 3.30 -6.74
C ASP A 82 -24.25 3.21 -7.39
N TYR A 83 -23.82 4.31 -8.00
CA TYR A 83 -22.56 4.36 -8.73
C TYR A 83 -21.35 4.15 -7.82
N GLU A 84 -21.35 4.69 -6.60
CA GLU A 84 -20.23 4.56 -5.68
C GLU A 84 -20.10 3.12 -5.17
N ASP A 85 -21.22 2.45 -4.94
CA ASP A 85 -21.24 1.03 -4.59
C ASP A 85 -20.68 0.17 -5.73
N CYS A 86 -21.16 0.35 -6.95
CA CYS A 86 -20.64 -0.37 -8.13
C CYS A 86 -19.15 -0.10 -8.33
N LEU A 87 -18.71 1.15 -8.22
CA LEU A 87 -17.31 1.54 -8.35
C LEU A 87 -16.44 0.90 -7.27
N PHE A 88 -16.91 0.89 -6.02
CA PHE A 88 -16.20 0.27 -4.90
C PHE A 88 -16.01 -1.23 -5.14
N ILE A 89 -17.05 -1.97 -5.53
CA ILE A 89 -16.94 -3.41 -5.81
C ILE A 89 -16.00 -3.63 -7.00
N ALA A 90 -16.13 -2.86 -8.08
CA ALA A 90 -15.25 -2.97 -9.25
C ALA A 90 -13.78 -2.80 -8.87
N LEU A 91 -13.44 -1.78 -8.06
CA LEU A 91 -12.08 -1.54 -7.59
C LEU A 91 -11.60 -2.65 -6.64
N LEU A 92 -12.46 -3.13 -5.73
CA LEU A 92 -12.12 -4.18 -4.76
C LEU A 92 -11.78 -5.50 -5.47
N VAL A 93 -12.65 -5.93 -6.38
CA VAL A 93 -12.51 -7.20 -7.11
C VAL A 93 -11.34 -7.13 -8.10
N THR A 94 -11.21 -6.02 -8.85
CA THR A 94 -10.08 -5.83 -9.78
C THR A 94 -8.76 -5.75 -9.03
N GLY A 95 -8.74 -5.03 -7.91
CA GLY A 95 -7.56 -4.85 -7.08
C GLY A 95 -7.06 -6.15 -6.47
N PHE A 96 -8.00 -6.96 -5.96
CA PHE A 96 -7.65 -8.25 -5.37
C PHE A 96 -7.17 -9.24 -6.44
N ASN A 97 -7.91 -9.42 -7.54
CA ASN A 97 -7.57 -10.38 -8.58
C ASN A 97 -6.32 -9.98 -9.38
N GLY A 98 -6.11 -8.67 -9.59
CA GLY A 98 -4.92 -8.14 -10.25
C GLY A 98 -3.72 -7.93 -9.31
N LEU A 99 -3.86 -8.21 -8.01
CA LEU A 99 -2.87 -7.93 -6.96
C LEU A 99 -2.36 -6.48 -6.98
N LEU A 100 -3.26 -5.54 -7.24
CA LEU A 100 -2.93 -4.13 -7.45
C LEU A 100 -2.84 -3.37 -6.14
N CYS A 101 -1.94 -2.40 -6.10
CA CYS A 101 -1.87 -1.45 -5.01
C CYS A 101 -3.00 -0.42 -5.11
N LEU A 102 -3.44 0.12 -3.96
CA LEU A 102 -4.48 1.17 -3.93
C LEU A 102 -4.09 2.42 -4.74
N ALA A 103 -2.79 2.73 -4.81
CA ALA A 103 -2.26 3.84 -5.61
C ALA A 103 -2.33 3.61 -7.13
N GLU A 104 -2.54 2.37 -7.58
CA GLU A 104 -2.68 2.00 -9.01
C GLU A 104 -4.15 2.04 -9.44
N LEU A 105 -5.06 1.87 -8.48
CA LEU A 105 -6.51 1.86 -8.66
C LEU A 105 -7.15 3.24 -8.52
N SER A 106 -6.56 4.13 -7.72
CA SER A 106 -7.19 5.39 -7.31
C SER A 106 -6.33 6.62 -7.60
N MET A 107 -7.00 7.77 -7.71
CA MET A 107 -6.36 9.08 -7.86
C MET A 107 -6.20 9.73 -6.47
N PRO A 108 -5.04 10.31 -6.14
CA PRO A 108 -4.88 11.04 -4.88
C PRO A 108 -5.85 12.23 -4.73
N ASP A 109 -6.36 12.44 -3.52
CA ASP A 109 -7.26 13.59 -3.24
C ASP A 109 -6.55 14.93 -3.44
N LYS A 110 -5.29 15.03 -3.00
CA LYS A 110 -4.47 16.24 -3.12
C LYS A 110 -4.20 16.54 -4.59
N LYS A 111 -4.77 17.63 -5.11
CA LYS A 111 -4.60 18.08 -6.52
C LYS A 111 -3.13 18.13 -6.97
N LYS A 112 -2.21 18.57 -6.11
CA LYS A 112 -0.77 18.64 -6.41
C LYS A 112 -0.10 17.28 -6.62
N ALA A 113 -0.67 16.20 -6.07
CA ALA A 113 -0.15 14.84 -6.19
C ALA A 113 -0.80 14.06 -7.34
N ARG A 114 -1.81 14.64 -8.01
CA ARG A 114 -2.54 13.99 -9.11
C ARG A 114 -1.66 13.94 -10.36
N ASN A 115 -1.50 12.76 -10.95
CA ASN A 115 -0.78 12.58 -12.20
C ASN A 115 -1.59 11.72 -13.17
N TRP A 116 -2.19 12.36 -14.18
CA TRP A 116 -3.02 11.71 -15.21
C TRP A 116 -2.31 10.66 -16.06
N ARG A 117 -0.97 10.67 -16.09
CA ARG A 117 -0.17 9.67 -16.82
C ARG A 117 -0.05 8.36 -16.06
N LYS A 118 -0.27 8.36 -14.74
CA LYS A 118 -0.13 7.17 -13.88
C LYS A 118 -1.46 6.47 -13.57
N ILE A 119 -2.57 7.01 -14.05
CA ILE A 119 -3.91 6.53 -13.69
C ILE A 119 -4.37 5.47 -14.67
N THR A 120 -4.77 4.34 -14.11
CA THR A 120 -5.48 3.28 -14.84
C THR A 120 -6.80 3.83 -15.39
N ARG A 121 -6.96 3.80 -16.71
CA ARG A 121 -8.14 4.35 -17.39
C ARG A 121 -9.14 3.24 -17.68
N ARG A 122 -10.41 3.45 -17.30
CA ARG A 122 -11.53 2.56 -17.68
C ARG A 122 -11.62 2.30 -19.18
N THR A 123 -11.24 3.27 -20.00
CA THR A 123 -11.29 3.16 -21.48
C THR A 123 -10.27 2.18 -22.05
N THR A 124 -9.32 1.70 -21.24
CA THR A 124 -8.35 0.69 -21.66
C THR A 124 -8.83 -0.74 -21.43
N VAL A 125 -9.99 -0.91 -20.78
CA VAL A 125 -10.60 -2.21 -20.55
C VAL A 125 -10.98 -2.84 -21.89
N LYS A 126 -10.55 -4.07 -22.08
CA LYS A 126 -10.86 -4.93 -23.23
C LYS A 126 -11.43 -6.23 -22.69
N TRP A 127 -12.62 -6.57 -23.15
CA TRP A 127 -13.24 -7.86 -22.88
C TRP A 127 -12.53 -8.95 -23.67
N LEU A 128 -12.22 -10.06 -23.01
CA LEU A 128 -11.61 -11.26 -23.57
C LEU A 128 -12.59 -12.43 -23.42
N PRO A 129 -12.48 -13.50 -24.21
CA PRO A 129 -13.40 -14.63 -24.10
C PRO A 129 -13.37 -15.31 -22.71
N GLN A 130 -12.26 -15.22 -21.98
CA GLN A 130 -12.08 -15.79 -20.64
C GLN A 130 -11.76 -14.73 -19.58
N GLY A 131 -12.26 -13.50 -19.73
CA GLY A 131 -12.08 -12.46 -18.70
C GLY A 131 -12.03 -11.05 -19.27
N TYR A 132 -11.22 -10.20 -18.64
CA TYR A 132 -10.96 -8.86 -19.14
C TYR A 132 -9.50 -8.48 -18.93
N ALA A 133 -9.05 -7.50 -19.71
CA ALA A 133 -7.71 -6.95 -19.58
C ALA A 133 -7.75 -5.44 -19.65
N PHE A 134 -6.82 -4.78 -18.98
CA PHE A 134 -6.66 -3.33 -19.05
C PHE A 134 -5.19 -2.95 -18.97
N PHE A 135 -4.90 -1.68 -19.27
CA PHE A 135 -3.54 -1.16 -19.26
C PHE A 135 -3.29 -0.39 -17.96
N LEU A 136 -2.30 -0.84 -17.19
CA LEU A 136 -1.77 -0.20 -16.00
C LEU A 136 -0.57 0.68 -16.41
N PRO A 137 -0.71 2.02 -16.44
CA PRO A 137 0.34 2.87 -17.02
C PRO A 137 1.62 2.96 -16.20
N ALA A 138 1.53 2.70 -14.89
CA ALA A 138 2.67 2.74 -13.99
C ALA A 138 2.40 1.85 -12.79
N HIS A 139 3.41 1.12 -12.34
CA HIS A 139 3.43 0.42 -11.07
C HIS A 139 4.79 0.63 -10.39
N LYS A 140 4.89 0.36 -9.08
CA LYS A 140 6.09 0.70 -8.30
C LYS A 140 7.38 0.03 -8.82
N ALA A 141 7.27 -1.11 -9.50
CA ALA A 141 8.41 -1.86 -10.04
C ALA A 141 8.73 -1.51 -11.50
N ASP A 142 7.95 -0.63 -12.16
CA ASP A 142 8.21 -0.22 -13.54
C ASP A 142 9.23 0.91 -13.56
N THR A 143 10.45 0.53 -13.89
CA THR A 143 11.59 1.45 -14.03
C THR A 143 11.68 2.05 -15.44
N THR A 144 11.05 1.43 -16.44
CA THR A 144 11.09 1.84 -17.84
C THR A 144 9.91 2.74 -18.24
N PHE A 145 8.90 2.85 -17.38
CA PHE A 145 7.66 3.62 -17.59
C PHE A 145 6.85 3.15 -18.80
N GLU A 146 6.98 1.88 -19.17
CA GLU A 146 6.25 1.27 -20.28
C GLU A 146 4.82 0.86 -19.89
N GLY A 147 4.56 0.74 -18.58
CA GLY A 147 3.31 0.19 -18.06
C GLY A 147 3.21 -1.32 -18.27
N ASN A 148 2.11 -1.89 -17.79
CA ASN A 148 1.83 -3.32 -17.87
C ASN A 148 0.40 -3.56 -18.32
N ARG A 149 0.19 -4.65 -19.05
CA ARG A 149 -1.16 -5.14 -19.36
C ARG A 149 -1.57 -6.15 -18.29
N ILE A 150 -2.59 -5.83 -17.52
CA ILE A 150 -3.16 -6.72 -16.51
C ILE A 150 -4.28 -7.51 -17.16
N ILE A 151 -4.28 -8.83 -16.93
CA ILE A 151 -5.30 -9.74 -17.43
C ILE A 151 -5.91 -10.41 -16.20
N THR A 152 -7.22 -10.24 -16.04
CA THR A 152 -7.98 -10.87 -14.98
C THR A 152 -8.87 -11.93 -15.63
N PRO A 153 -8.57 -13.22 -15.41
CA PRO A 153 -9.39 -14.29 -15.94
C PRO A 153 -10.75 -14.33 -15.25
N THR A 154 -11.74 -14.89 -15.93
CA THR A 154 -12.99 -15.30 -15.29
C THR A 154 -12.66 -16.38 -14.26
N ASP A 155 -13.21 -16.23 -13.06
CA ASP A 155 -13.14 -17.30 -12.06
C ASP A 155 -14.17 -18.38 -12.39
N GLU A 156 -13.83 -19.64 -12.10
CA GLU A 156 -14.74 -20.78 -12.21
C GLU A 156 -15.87 -20.69 -11.17
N ASP A 157 -15.65 -19.96 -10.06
CA ASP A 157 -16.70 -19.66 -9.08
C ASP A 157 -17.58 -18.47 -9.55
N PRO A 158 -18.84 -18.71 -9.96
CA PRO A 158 -19.73 -17.65 -10.43
C PRO A 158 -20.09 -16.64 -9.33
N THR A 159 -19.91 -16.98 -8.05
CA THR A 159 -20.17 -16.06 -6.93
C THR A 159 -19.07 -15.01 -6.74
N PHE A 160 -17.92 -15.22 -7.40
CA PHE A 160 -16.76 -14.35 -7.36
C PHE A 160 -16.41 -13.79 -8.74
N SER A 161 -17.21 -14.10 -9.76
CA SER A 161 -16.96 -13.65 -11.12
C SER A 161 -16.87 -12.13 -11.17
N PRO A 162 -15.77 -11.57 -11.69
CA PRO A 162 -15.58 -10.12 -11.78
C PRO A 162 -16.32 -9.51 -12.98
N LEU A 163 -16.82 -10.35 -13.90
CA LEU A 163 -17.50 -9.94 -15.12
C LEU A 163 -18.86 -9.23 -14.89
N PRO A 164 -19.78 -9.72 -14.04
CA PRO A 164 -21.07 -9.07 -13.82
C PRO A 164 -21.01 -7.72 -13.08
N ILE A 165 -19.83 -7.32 -12.61
CA ILE A 165 -19.61 -6.10 -11.82
C ILE A 165 -19.26 -4.90 -12.74
N PHE A 166 -18.97 -5.17 -14.02
CA PHE A 166 -18.58 -4.18 -15.04
C PHE A 166 -19.57 -4.11 -16.20
#